data_AF-A0A1I0SC79-F1
#
_entry.id   AF-A0A1I0SC79-F1
#
_cell.length_a   1.000
_cell.length_b   1.000
_cell.length_c   1.000
_cell.angle_alpha   90.00
_cell.angle_beta   90.00
_cell.angle_gamma   90.00
#
_symmetry.space_group_name_H-M   'P 1'
#
loop_
_entity.id
_entity.type
_entity.pdbx_description
1 polymer ?
#
loop_
_entity_poly.entity_id
_entity_poly.type
_entity_poly.pdbx_seq_one_letter_code
_entity_poly.pdbx_strand_id
1 'polypeptide(L)'
;MKALFLLLAGVALSMSGIAQVIKVRPPEPILDSIIYQTENVTLIFDRKHLTAYMAGMDSTLRNAKYSNKVFNSVQFTRLNAIDMGNHFRKAYCYLEDTTNKDFSYSTGKMNMLWAEDGGIMLPYVEEIMPDLLAGGEVRVIDRSTKAVQPAYKMIAEPVDGNNYRVFRLNSGREIFRESTFRVEQLTRR
;
A
#
# COMPACT_ATOMS: atom_id res chain seq x y z
N MET A 1 -4.64 -15.77 -45.54
CA MET A 1 -4.92 -14.47 -44.88
C MET A 1 -5.92 -14.55 -43.72
N LYS A 2 -7.07 -15.25 -43.82
CA LYS A 2 -8.05 -15.34 -42.72
C LYS A 2 -7.53 -16.01 -41.43
N ALA A 3 -6.64 -17.00 -41.54
CA ALA A 3 -6.02 -17.66 -40.38
C ALA A 3 -5.02 -16.76 -39.62
N LEU A 4 -4.36 -15.82 -40.30
CA LEU A 4 -3.40 -14.91 -39.67
C LEU A 4 -4.10 -13.88 -38.78
N PHE A 5 -5.25 -13.36 -39.22
CA PHE A 5 -6.07 -12.44 -38.42
C PHE A 5 -6.69 -13.11 -37.19
N LEU A 6 -7.08 -14.39 -37.27
CA LEU A 6 -7.57 -15.15 -36.13
C LEU A 6 -6.47 -15.43 -35.09
N LEU A 7 -5.24 -15.69 -35.55
CA LEU A 7 -4.09 -15.92 -34.67
C LEU A 7 -3.64 -14.62 -33.99
N LEU A 8 -3.66 -13.49 -34.71
CA LEU A 8 -3.44 -12.16 -34.13
C LEU A 8 -4.51 -11.77 -33.11
N ALA A 9 -5.79 -12.10 -33.35
CA ALA A 9 -6.86 -11.88 -32.37
C ALA A 9 -6.69 -12.78 -31.13
N GLY A 10 -6.28 -14.05 -31.31
CA GLY A 10 -5.98 -14.97 -30.21
C GLY A 10 -4.78 -14.55 -29.35
N VAL A 11 -3.73 -14.00 -29.97
CA VAL A 11 -2.56 -13.45 -29.26
C VAL A 11 -2.87 -12.10 -28.60
N ALA A 12 -3.72 -11.27 -29.21
CA ALA A 12 -4.15 -10.01 -28.60
C ALA A 12 -5.06 -10.22 -27.38
N LEU A 13 -5.92 -11.25 -27.39
CA LEU A 13 -6.79 -11.61 -26.27
C LEU A 13 -6.07 -12.37 -25.14
N SER A 14 -4.91 -12.98 -25.41
CA SER A 14 -4.11 -13.66 -24.37
C SER A 14 -3.23 -12.71 -23.56
N MET A 15 -3.08 -11.44 -24.00
CA MET A 15 -2.29 -10.42 -23.29
C MET A 15 -3.12 -9.50 -22.38
N SER A 16 -4.45 -9.63 -22.37
CA SER A 16 -5.27 -8.98 -21.34
C SER A 16 -5.09 -9.72 -20.01
N GLY A 17 -4.17 -9.22 -19.18
CA GLY A 17 -3.99 -9.69 -17.80
C GLY A 17 -5.34 -9.79 -17.11
N ILE A 18 -5.68 -10.98 -16.62
CA ILE A 18 -6.93 -11.25 -15.93
C ILE A 18 -6.96 -10.38 -14.67
N ALA A 19 -7.84 -9.39 -14.64
CA ALA A 19 -8.04 -8.60 -13.44
C ALA A 19 -8.58 -9.51 -12.34
N GLN A 20 -7.85 -9.63 -11.24
CA GLN A 20 -8.28 -10.41 -10.09
C GLN A 20 -9.33 -9.61 -9.32
N VAL A 21 -10.50 -10.20 -9.11
CA VAL A 21 -11.55 -9.59 -8.28
C VAL A 21 -11.27 -9.92 -6.81
N ILE A 22 -11.12 -8.88 -6.00
CA ILE A 22 -10.98 -8.99 -4.55
C ILE A 22 -12.34 -8.73 -3.91
N LYS A 23 -12.79 -9.67 -3.09
CA LYS A 23 -13.99 -9.51 -2.25
C LYS A 23 -13.56 -8.98 -0.89
N VAL A 24 -14.20 -7.91 -0.43
CA VAL A 24 -13.94 -7.35 0.90
C VAL A 24 -14.56 -8.27 1.94
N ARG A 25 -13.79 -8.58 2.98
CA ARG A 25 -14.30 -9.40 4.10
C ARG A 25 -15.45 -8.66 4.78
N PRO A 26 -16.44 -9.39 5.33
CA PRO A 26 -17.52 -8.78 6.09
C PRO A 26 -16.95 -7.84 7.17
N PRO A 27 -17.55 -6.66 7.38
CA PRO A 27 -17.00 -5.67 8.29
C PRO A 27 -17.13 -6.17 9.73
N GLU A 28 -16.02 -6.65 10.30
CA GLU A 28 -15.88 -6.72 11.75
C GLU A 28 -15.86 -5.29 12.33
N PRO A 29 -16.33 -5.08 13.56
CA PRO A 29 -16.19 -3.80 14.23
C PRO A 29 -14.71 -3.41 14.33
N ILE A 30 -14.33 -2.28 13.73
CA ILE A 30 -12.98 -1.71 13.85
C ILE A 30 -13.00 -0.79 15.07
N LEU A 31 -12.25 -1.18 16.12
CA LEU A 31 -12.19 -0.45 17.38
C LEU A 31 -11.12 0.65 17.38
N ASP A 32 -9.99 0.39 16.72
CA ASP A 32 -8.89 1.33 16.53
C ASP A 32 -8.46 1.29 15.06
N SER A 33 -8.66 2.38 14.34
CA SER A 33 -8.60 2.39 12.88
C SER A 33 -7.51 3.32 12.35
N ILE A 34 -6.83 2.87 11.31
CA ILE A 34 -6.01 3.72 10.46
C ILE A 34 -6.84 4.16 9.25
N ILE A 35 -6.83 5.46 8.97
CA ILE A 35 -7.53 6.08 7.86
C ILE A 35 -6.49 6.56 6.84
N TYR A 36 -6.64 6.15 5.59
CA TYR A 36 -5.78 6.59 4.50
C TYR A 36 -6.62 7.08 3.32
N GLN A 37 -6.45 8.34 2.94
CA GLN A 37 -7.26 9.00 1.93
C GLN A 37 -6.47 9.23 0.64
N THR A 38 -6.96 8.64 -0.45
CA THR A 38 -6.54 9.02 -1.80
C THR A 38 -7.50 10.02 -2.41
N GLU A 39 -7.23 10.46 -3.63
CA GLU A 39 -8.17 11.26 -4.42
C GLU A 39 -9.56 10.61 -4.52
N ASN A 40 -9.62 9.30 -4.76
CA ASN A 40 -10.87 8.60 -5.08
C ASN A 40 -11.51 7.88 -3.90
N VAL A 41 -10.73 7.43 -2.91
CA VAL A 41 -11.22 6.55 -1.85
C VAL A 41 -10.71 6.93 -0.46
N THR A 42 -11.49 6.54 0.54
CA THR A 42 -11.04 6.44 1.94
C THR A 42 -10.84 4.97 2.27
N LEU A 43 -9.63 4.62 2.66
CA LEU A 43 -9.22 3.29 3.11
C LEU A 43 -9.23 3.27 4.63
N ILE A 44 -9.83 2.24 5.22
CA ILE A 44 -9.90 2.06 6.67
C ILE A 44 -9.54 0.63 7.01
N PHE A 45 -8.58 0.43 7.91
CA PHE A 45 -8.20 -0.88 8.42
C PHE A 45 -7.81 -0.81 9.89
N ASP A 46 -7.78 -1.96 10.56
CA ASP A 46 -7.50 -2.07 11.99
C ASP A 46 -6.00 -1.83 12.29
N ARG A 47 -5.70 -0.98 13.27
CA ARG A 47 -4.32 -0.66 13.70
C ARG A 47 -3.54 -1.93 14.07
N LYS A 48 -4.20 -2.99 14.54
CA LYS A 48 -3.55 -4.27 14.89
C LYS A 48 -2.70 -4.85 13.76
N HIS A 49 -3.08 -4.61 12.50
CA HIS A 49 -2.30 -5.08 11.34
C HIS A 49 -0.93 -4.41 11.29
N LEU A 50 -0.88 -3.10 11.55
CA LEU A 50 0.36 -2.35 11.61
C LEU A 50 1.20 -2.75 12.83
N THR A 51 0.57 -2.97 13.98
CA THR A 51 1.25 -3.45 15.19
C THR A 51 1.90 -4.82 14.97
N ALA A 52 1.15 -5.78 14.40
CA ALA A 52 1.66 -7.10 14.10
C ALA A 52 2.81 -7.07 13.09
N TYR A 53 2.68 -6.24 12.05
CA TYR A 53 3.74 -6.03 11.07
C TYR A 53 5.01 -5.47 11.71
N MET A 54 4.91 -4.40 12.50
CA MET A 54 6.06 -3.79 13.14
C MET A 54 6.74 -4.73 14.15
N ALA A 55 5.97 -5.50 14.92
CA ALA A 55 6.53 -6.50 15.83
C ALA A 55 7.33 -7.58 15.08
N GLY A 56 6.81 -8.07 13.94
CA GLY A 56 7.54 -9.02 13.08
C GLY A 56 8.79 -8.39 12.46
N MET A 57 8.68 -7.15 12.01
CA MET A 57 9.77 -6.43 11.36
C MET A 57 10.93 -6.10 12.31
N ASP A 58 10.68 -5.87 13.60
CA ASP A 58 11.73 -5.60 14.59
C ASP A 58 12.80 -6.71 14.63
N SER A 59 12.34 -7.97 14.63
CA SER A 59 13.24 -9.13 14.56
C SER A 59 13.99 -9.23 13.22
N THR A 60 13.28 -9.00 12.12
CA THR A 60 13.81 -9.06 10.74
C THR A 60 14.89 -8.00 10.54
N LEU A 61 14.63 -6.78 11.01
CA LEU A 61 15.51 -5.63 10.86
C LEU A 61 16.79 -5.81 11.68
N ARG A 62 16.69 -6.32 12.92
CA ARG A 62 17.87 -6.66 13.74
C ARG A 62 18.75 -7.72 13.07
N ASN A 63 18.15 -8.79 12.56
CA ASN A 63 18.88 -9.86 11.84
C ASN A 63 19.54 -9.34 10.56
N ALA A 64 18.90 -8.39 9.87
CA ALA A 64 19.42 -7.74 8.69
C ALA A 64 20.37 -6.56 8.99
N LYS A 65 20.81 -6.39 10.25
CA LYS A 65 21.69 -5.29 10.69
C LYS A 65 21.17 -3.90 10.30
N TYR A 66 19.86 -3.72 10.42
CA TYR A 66 19.15 -2.48 10.07
C TYR A 66 19.28 -2.05 8.61
N SER A 67 19.51 -2.99 7.69
CA SER A 67 19.50 -2.72 6.25
C SER A 67 18.13 -2.20 5.81
N ASN A 68 18.10 -1.05 5.14
CA ASN A 68 16.87 -0.49 4.55
C ASN A 68 16.30 -1.36 3.41
N LYS A 69 17.08 -2.31 2.87
CA LYS A 69 16.66 -3.23 1.79
C LYS A 69 15.61 -4.26 2.22
N VAL A 70 15.29 -4.35 3.52
CA VAL A 70 14.20 -5.22 4.00
C VAL A 70 12.83 -4.63 3.71
N PHE A 71 12.76 -3.34 3.41
CA PHE A 71 11.53 -2.64 3.05
C PHE A 71 11.46 -2.45 1.55
N ASN A 72 10.26 -2.53 1.00
CA ASN A 72 9.97 -2.26 -0.40
C ASN A 72 9.44 -0.84 -0.60
N SER A 73 9.98 0.15 0.12
CA SER A 73 9.55 1.54 0.03
C SER A 73 10.71 2.45 -0.33
N VAL A 74 10.51 3.27 -1.37
CA VAL A 74 11.46 4.26 -1.86
C VAL A 74 11.83 5.27 -0.77
N GLN A 75 10.92 5.52 0.17
CA GLN A 75 11.11 6.47 1.26
C GLN A 75 12.29 6.07 2.17
N PHE A 76 12.61 4.78 2.27
CA PHE A 76 13.72 4.30 3.09
C PHE A 76 15.05 4.17 2.35
N THR A 77 15.07 4.32 1.02
CA THR A 77 16.25 4.05 0.18
C THR A 77 17.48 4.88 0.54
N ARG A 78 17.27 6.09 1.09
CA ARG A 78 18.34 7.02 1.48
C ARG A 78 18.80 6.86 2.93
N LEU A 79 18.14 6.01 3.72
CA LEU A 79 18.52 5.76 5.11
C LEU A 79 19.69 4.78 5.18
N ASN A 80 20.77 5.17 5.86
CA ASN A 80 21.79 4.21 6.24
C ASN A 80 21.30 3.32 7.41
N ALA A 81 22.09 2.33 7.81
CA ALA A 81 21.69 1.38 8.85
C ALA A 81 21.40 2.04 10.22
N ILE A 82 22.14 3.09 10.57
CA ILE A 82 21.95 3.81 11.84
C ILE A 82 20.64 4.59 11.79
N ASP A 83 20.43 5.35 10.72
CA ASP A 83 19.22 6.16 10.52
C ASP A 83 17.98 5.27 10.42
N MET A 84 18.08 4.14 9.74
CA MET A 84 16.99 3.17 9.63
C MET A 84 16.64 2.56 10.99
N GLY A 85 17.64 2.17 11.79
CA GLY A 85 17.41 1.67 13.15
C GLY A 85 16.75 2.71 14.06
N ASN A 86 17.21 3.96 13.99
CA ASN A 86 16.63 5.07 14.75
C ASN A 86 15.20 5.39 14.30
N HIS A 87 14.97 5.47 13.00
CA HIS A 87 13.64 5.72 12.42
C HIS A 87 12.66 4.61 12.81
N PHE A 88 13.05 3.35 12.66
CA PHE A 88 12.23 2.21 13.04
C PHE A 88 11.90 2.21 14.53
N ARG A 89 12.90 2.44 15.39
CA ARG A 89 12.68 2.50 16.84
C ARG A 89 11.70 3.63 17.22
N LYS A 90 11.87 4.82 16.66
CA LYS A 90 10.95 5.95 16.90
C LYS A 90 9.52 5.61 16.48
N ALA A 91 9.35 5.07 15.28
CA ALA A 91 8.05 4.66 14.75
C ALA A 91 7.40 3.57 15.62
N TYR A 92 8.19 2.56 16.03
CA TYR A 92 7.73 1.48 16.89
C TYR A 92 7.24 2.02 18.25
N CYS A 93 8.01 2.89 18.91
CA CYS A 93 7.58 3.53 20.16
C CYS A 93 6.35 4.43 19.97
N TYR A 94 6.26 5.17 18.86
CA TYR A 94 5.10 5.98 18.54
C TYR A 94 3.83 5.13 18.41
N LEU A 95 3.95 3.96 17.78
CA LEU A 95 2.86 3.00 17.62
C LEU A 95 2.47 2.30 18.93
N GLU A 96 3.40 2.06 19.85
CA GLU A 96 3.09 1.46 21.15
C GLU A 96 2.42 2.42 22.13
N ASP A 97 2.63 3.74 21.95
CA ASP A 97 1.97 4.73 22.78
C ASP A 97 0.45 4.79 22.50
N THR A 98 -0.32 4.39 23.51
CA THR A 98 -1.79 4.32 23.45
C THR A 98 -2.47 5.69 23.49
N THR A 99 -1.72 6.76 23.79
CA THR A 99 -2.22 8.14 23.67
C THR A 99 -2.27 8.59 22.21
N ASN A 100 -1.46 8.00 21.33
CA ASN A 100 -1.53 8.22 19.88
C ASN A 100 -2.68 7.41 19.29
N LYS A 101 -3.78 8.08 18.92
CA LYS A 101 -5.00 7.44 18.38
C LYS A 101 -5.36 7.88 16.96
N ASP A 102 -4.81 9.01 16.50
CA ASP A 102 -5.22 9.63 15.24
C ASP A 102 -4.25 9.29 14.10
N PHE A 103 -4.37 8.07 13.57
CA PHE A 103 -3.66 7.67 12.36
C PHE A 103 -4.50 7.99 11.12
N SER A 104 -4.36 9.23 10.63
CA SER A 104 -5.08 9.72 9.46
C SER A 104 -4.14 10.34 8.44
N TYR A 105 -4.09 9.75 7.25
CA TYR A 105 -3.20 10.14 6.17
C TYR A 105 -3.98 10.56 4.95
N SER A 106 -3.36 11.43 4.14
CA SER A 106 -3.88 11.77 2.83
C SER A 106 -2.75 11.97 1.84
N THR A 107 -2.89 11.41 0.65
CA THR A 107 -2.01 11.65 -0.51
C THR A 107 -1.96 13.13 -0.93
N GLY A 108 -2.95 13.94 -0.55
CA GLY A 108 -2.95 15.38 -0.78
C GLY A 108 -2.14 16.20 0.24
N LYS A 109 -1.52 15.55 1.23
CA LYS A 109 -0.69 16.19 2.25
C LYS A 109 0.71 15.58 2.23
N MET A 110 1.72 16.44 2.34
CA MET A 110 3.10 16.00 2.50
C MET A 110 3.33 15.60 3.95
N ASN A 111 3.65 14.33 4.22
CA ASN A 111 4.10 13.87 5.52
C ASN A 111 5.63 13.74 5.50
N MET A 112 6.29 14.24 6.53
CA MET A 112 7.75 14.14 6.60
C MET A 112 8.15 12.79 7.18
N LEU A 113 9.09 12.11 6.53
CA LEU A 113 9.65 10.83 6.99
C LEU A 113 10.18 10.90 8.44
N TRP A 114 10.63 12.08 8.86
CA TRP A 114 11.22 12.31 10.19
C TRP A 114 10.29 13.01 11.16
N ALA A 115 9.02 13.20 10.80
CA ALA A 115 8.09 13.93 11.65
C ALA A 115 8.00 13.21 13.00
N GLU A 116 8.00 13.98 14.09
CA GLU A 116 7.76 13.41 15.42
C GLU A 116 6.25 13.31 15.73
N ASP A 117 5.43 13.39 14.70
CA ASP A 117 3.98 13.16 14.71
C ASP A 117 3.63 11.82 14.05
N GLY A 118 2.33 11.56 13.83
CA GLY A 118 1.84 10.35 13.18
C GLY A 118 2.40 10.11 11.77
N GLY A 119 3.00 11.13 11.13
CA GLY A 119 3.63 11.03 9.82
C GLY A 119 4.76 10.01 9.74
N ILE A 120 5.48 9.74 10.85
CA ILE A 120 6.54 8.72 10.91
C ILE A 120 6.05 7.31 10.56
N MET A 121 4.74 7.09 10.72
CA MET A 121 4.10 5.80 10.50
C MET A 121 3.64 5.58 9.05
N LEU A 122 3.55 6.65 8.25
CA LEU A 122 3.06 6.59 6.87
C LEU A 122 3.82 5.57 5.99
N PRO A 123 5.17 5.54 5.97
CA PRO A 123 5.88 4.61 5.08
C PRO A 123 5.53 3.14 5.37
N TYR A 124 5.28 2.80 6.64
CA TYR A 124 4.91 1.44 7.04
C TYR A 124 3.44 1.12 6.70
N VAL A 125 2.56 2.13 6.79
CA VAL A 125 1.17 2.01 6.32
C VAL A 125 1.15 1.71 4.81
N GLU A 126 1.94 2.43 4.02
CA GLU A 126 2.03 2.22 2.57
C GLU A 126 2.71 0.89 2.21
N GLU A 127 3.67 0.43 3.03
CA GLU A 127 4.34 -0.87 2.85
C GLU A 127 3.36 -2.05 2.97
N ILE A 128 2.45 -2.03 3.95
CA ILE A 128 1.49 -3.12 4.20
C ILE A 128 0.19 -2.99 3.39
N MET A 129 -0.15 -1.80 2.90
CA MET A 129 -1.42 -1.51 2.22
C MET A 129 -1.71 -2.47 1.04
N PRO A 130 -0.76 -2.77 0.13
CA PRO A 130 -1.00 -3.75 -0.93
C PRO A 130 -1.46 -5.12 -0.45
N ASP A 131 -0.89 -5.61 0.66
CA ASP A 131 -1.17 -6.95 1.17
C ASP A 131 -2.55 -6.99 1.84
N LEU A 132 -2.88 -5.94 2.60
CA LEU A 132 -4.21 -5.79 3.19
C LEU A 132 -5.30 -5.66 2.12
N LEU A 133 -5.03 -4.90 1.06
CA LEU A 133 -5.94 -4.78 -0.09
C LEU A 133 -6.08 -6.11 -0.82
N ALA A 134 -4.98 -6.83 -1.09
CA ALA A 134 -5.06 -8.15 -1.73
C ALA A 134 -5.83 -9.17 -0.86
N GLY A 135 -5.72 -9.08 0.47
CA GLY A 135 -6.41 -9.93 1.44
C GLY A 135 -7.89 -9.59 1.67
N GLY A 136 -8.38 -8.47 1.11
CA GLY A 136 -9.74 -7.97 1.34
C GLY A 136 -9.97 -7.46 2.76
N GLU A 137 -8.90 -7.07 3.47
CA GLU A 137 -8.94 -6.66 4.89
C GLU A 137 -9.18 -5.16 5.07
N VAL A 138 -9.09 -4.38 3.98
CA VAL A 138 -9.31 -2.94 3.98
C VAL A 138 -10.76 -2.62 3.61
N ARG A 139 -11.44 -1.84 4.46
CA ARG A 139 -12.70 -1.19 4.10
C ARG A 139 -12.42 -0.05 3.12
N VAL A 140 -12.97 -0.17 1.91
CA VAL A 140 -12.83 0.84 0.86
C VAL A 140 -14.13 1.63 0.74
N ILE A 141 -14.06 2.94 0.94
CA ILE A 141 -15.18 3.86 0.76
C ILE A 141 -14.90 4.73 -0.44
N ASP A 142 -15.79 4.69 -1.42
CA ASP A 142 -15.74 5.59 -2.57
C ASP A 142 -16.09 7.03 -2.14
N ARG A 143 -15.19 7.99 -2.38
CA ARG A 143 -15.37 9.37 -1.91
C ARG A 143 -16.45 10.13 -2.65
N SER A 144 -16.80 9.75 -3.90
CA SER A 144 -17.84 10.45 -4.66
C SER A 144 -19.23 9.95 -4.31
N THR A 145 -19.39 8.64 -4.11
CA THR A 145 -20.69 8.02 -3.80
C THR A 145 -20.92 7.84 -2.30
N LYS A 146 -19.86 7.96 -1.48
CA LYS A 146 -19.84 7.60 -0.05
C LYS A 146 -20.19 6.13 0.22
N ALA A 147 -20.23 5.31 -0.82
CA ALA A 147 -20.60 3.92 -0.71
C ALA A 147 -19.40 3.06 -0.31
N VAL A 148 -19.62 2.15 0.64
CA VAL A 148 -18.69 1.08 0.97
C VAL A 148 -18.65 0.09 -0.19
N GLN A 149 -17.46 -0.25 -0.66
CA GLN A 149 -17.26 -1.10 -1.82
C GLN A 149 -17.12 -2.56 -1.37
N PRO A 150 -18.03 -3.47 -1.79
CA PRO A 150 -17.98 -4.86 -1.38
C PRO A 150 -16.91 -5.67 -2.14
N ALA A 151 -16.44 -5.15 -3.28
CA ALA A 151 -15.40 -5.76 -4.09
C ALA A 151 -14.72 -4.71 -4.97
N TYR A 152 -13.49 -5.01 -5.38
CA TYR A 152 -12.69 -4.20 -6.30
C TYR A 152 -11.77 -5.10 -7.13
N LYS A 153 -11.03 -4.49 -8.06
CA LYS A 153 -10.14 -5.20 -8.98
C LYS A 153 -8.69 -4.92 -8.63
N MET A 154 -7.86 -5.95 -8.71
CA MET A 154 -6.40 -5.87 -8.71
C MET A 154 -5.92 -6.22 -10.11
N ILE A 155 -5.02 -5.39 -10.64
CA ILE A 155 -4.34 -5.62 -11.91
C ILE A 155 -2.82 -5.52 -11.70
N ALA A 156 -2.07 -6.25 -12.52
CA ALA A 156 -0.62 -6.13 -12.56
C ALA A 156 -0.20 -4.94 -13.44
N GLU A 157 0.74 -4.16 -12.95
CA GLU A 157 1.42 -3.08 -13.66
C GLU A 157 2.91 -3.44 -13.82
N PRO A 158 3.38 -3.75 -15.03
CA PRO A 158 4.80 -3.96 -15.27
C PRO A 158 5.55 -2.62 -15.27
N VAL A 159 6.55 -2.48 -14.40
CA VAL A 159 7.50 -1.36 -14.36
C VAL A 159 8.92 -1.92 -14.22
N ASP A 160 9.80 -1.57 -15.16
CA ASP A 160 11.22 -2.00 -15.19
C ASP A 160 11.44 -3.51 -14.95
N GLY A 161 10.60 -4.35 -15.56
CA GLY A 161 10.68 -5.81 -15.46
C GLY A 161 10.09 -6.41 -14.17
N ASN A 162 9.58 -5.58 -13.25
CA ASN A 162 8.86 -6.00 -12.06
C ASN A 162 7.35 -5.75 -12.22
N ASN A 163 6.52 -6.62 -11.65
CA ASN A 163 5.07 -6.44 -11.64
C ASN A 163 4.61 -5.86 -10.30
N TYR A 164 3.96 -4.71 -10.34
CA TYR A 164 3.37 -4.01 -9.21
C TYR A 164 1.85 -4.16 -9.20
N ARG A 165 1.23 -4.10 -8.03
CA ARG A 165 -0.23 -4.19 -7.89
C ARG A 165 -0.88 -2.83 -8.00
N VAL A 166 -1.92 -2.75 -8.82
CA VAL A 166 -2.81 -1.58 -8.90
C VAL A 166 -4.21 -2.01 -8.55
N PHE A 167 -4.78 -1.33 -7.56
CA PHE A 167 -6.13 -1.58 -7.06
C PHE A 167 -7.06 -0.53 -7.64
N ARG A 168 -8.21 -0.96 -8.17
CA ARG A 168 -9.20 -0.08 -8.80
C ARG A 168 -10.61 -0.44 -8.38
N LEU A 169 -11.44 0.59 -8.19
CA LEU A 169 -12.88 0.44 -8.05
C LEU A 169 -13.47 -0.25 -9.28
N ASN A 170 -14.67 -0.82 -9.16
CA ASN A 170 -15.38 -1.40 -10.31
C ASN A 170 -15.68 -0.37 -11.41
N SER A 171 -15.75 0.92 -11.05
CA SER A 171 -15.84 2.06 -11.97
C SER A 171 -14.53 2.37 -12.70
N GLY A 172 -13.42 1.71 -12.37
CA GLY A 172 -12.11 1.90 -12.99
C GLY A 172 -11.22 2.96 -12.31
N ARG A 173 -11.75 3.72 -11.36
CA ARG A 173 -10.97 4.71 -10.58
C ARG A 173 -9.97 4.03 -9.66
N GLU A 174 -8.80 4.64 -9.51
CA GLU A 174 -7.69 4.10 -8.72
C GLU A 174 -7.99 4.17 -7.22
N ILE A 175 -7.77 3.04 -6.55
CA ILE A 175 -7.78 2.92 -5.09
C ILE A 175 -6.38 3.20 -4.55
N PHE A 176 -5.40 2.48 -5.10
CA PHE A 176 -4.02 2.46 -4.64
C PHE A 176 -3.11 1.85 -5.71
N ARG A 177 -1.88 2.33 -5.82
CA ARG A 177 -0.89 1.88 -6.81
C ARG A 177 0.44 1.61 -6.12
N GLU A 178 0.88 0.37 -6.16
CA GLU A 178 2.08 -0.09 -5.46
C GLU A 178 3.36 0.60 -5.98
N SER A 179 3.49 0.76 -7.29
CA SER A 179 4.66 1.39 -7.91
C SER A 179 4.92 2.83 -7.43
N THR A 180 3.89 3.57 -6.99
CA THR A 180 3.99 4.97 -6.54
C THR A 180 4.97 5.17 -5.39
N PHE A 181 5.09 4.20 -4.48
CA PHE A 181 5.97 4.29 -3.31
C PHE A 181 7.08 3.23 -3.32
N ARG A 182 7.05 2.27 -4.25
CA ARG A 182 8.10 1.25 -4.39
C ARG A 182 9.18 1.59 -5.40
N VAL A 183 8.87 2.45 -6.37
CA VAL A 183 9.78 2.80 -7.47
C VAL A 183 10.17 4.27 -7.36
N GLU A 184 11.47 4.55 -7.46
CA GLU A 184 11.93 5.93 -7.65
C GLU A 184 11.45 6.42 -9.01
N GLN A 185 10.53 7.38 -9.02
CA GLN A 185 10.05 7.95 -10.27
C GLN A 185 11.18 8.77 -10.90
N LEU A 186 11.90 8.14 -11.83
CA LEU A 186 12.81 8.85 -12.72
C LEU A 186 11.96 9.79 -13.57
N THR A 187 11.95 11.08 -13.19
CA THR A 187 11.51 12.11 -14.12
C THR A 187 12.48 12.06 -15.30
N ARG A 188 12.02 11.48 -16.42
CA ARG A 188 12.73 11.61 -17.69
C ARG A 188 12.81 13.10 -17.98
N ARG A 189 14.00 13.68 -17.80
CA ARG A 189 14.32 15.02 -18.27
C ARG A 189 14.45 15.02 -19.78
#